data_AF-A0A7W0HF27-F1
#
_entry.id   AF-A0A7W0HF27-F1
#
_cell.length_a   1.000
_cell.length_b   1.000
_cell.length_c   1.000
_cell.angle_alpha   90.00
_cell.angle_beta   90.00
_cell.angle_gamma   90.00
#
_symmetry.space_group_name_H-M   'P 1'
#
loop_
_entity.id
_entity.type
_entity.pdbx_description
1 polymer ?
#
loop_
_entity_poly.entity_id
_entity_poly.type
_entity_poly.pdbx_seq_one_letter_code
_entity_poly.pdbx_strand_id
1 'polypeptide(L)'
;MKSATKASVAVLVLFSIACSATSGASANAQATTPRTPTRVEGQVLDPKLRGAATKAFLARIGQYVSFHNNVAKMVPAFSQTPDPALLSKRQAALAEAIIKQRPDAKEGDFLIKQYQPYLRQIISEDFTRRPAADRKALIVELPKDVAIGVNMVYPTTLPLATFPGNLLKLLPELPPDLEYRIVGRHLVLRDVEANVIVDLMRDVFPV
;
A
#
# COMPACT_ATOMS: atom_id res chain seq x y z
N MET A 1 -50.21 8.09 18.96
CA MET A 1 -50.64 7.72 20.34
C MET A 1 -49.56 6.76 20.86
N LYS A 2 -48.49 7.24 21.51
CA LYS A 2 -48.28 7.54 22.94
C LYS A 2 -48.52 6.36 23.92
N SER A 3 -47.48 6.12 24.74
CA SER A 3 -47.30 5.29 25.94
C SER A 3 -47.17 3.77 25.78
N ALA A 4 -46.09 3.07 26.16
CA ALA A 4 -45.10 3.13 27.25
C ALA A 4 -45.40 2.23 28.46
N THR A 5 -44.32 1.64 28.96
CA THR A 5 -44.05 1.19 30.34
C THR A 5 -44.31 -0.28 30.67
N LYS A 6 -43.23 -1.04 30.87
CA LYS A 6 -43.03 -1.85 32.08
C LYS A 6 -41.56 -1.79 32.52
N ALA A 7 -41.36 -1.43 33.78
CA ALA A 7 -40.09 -1.44 34.51
C ALA A 7 -40.19 -2.42 35.69
N SER A 8 -39.04 -2.65 36.32
CA SER A 8 -38.76 -3.34 37.59
C SER A 8 -38.59 -4.86 37.53
N VAL A 9 -37.39 -5.33 37.88
CA VAL A 9 -37.12 -5.93 39.19
C VAL A 9 -35.66 -5.65 39.58
N ALA A 10 -35.47 -5.03 40.75
CA ALA A 10 -34.22 -4.99 41.48
C ALA A 10 -34.25 -6.09 42.55
N VAL A 11 -33.16 -6.84 42.72
CA VAL A 11 -32.92 -7.63 43.93
C VAL A 11 -31.50 -7.33 44.43
N LEU A 12 -31.48 -6.69 45.58
CA LEU A 12 -30.34 -6.43 46.45
C LEU A 12 -30.31 -7.55 47.49
N VAL A 13 -29.20 -8.26 47.64
CA VAL A 13 -28.90 -9.01 48.87
C VAL A 13 -27.45 -8.75 49.27
N LEU A 14 -27.30 -7.94 50.30
CA LEU A 14 -26.12 -7.83 51.17
C LEU A 14 -26.27 -8.88 52.26
N PHE A 15 -25.21 -9.63 52.59
CA PHE A 15 -24.92 -10.01 53.98
C PHE A 15 -23.43 -10.27 54.16
N SER A 16 -22.88 -9.54 55.11
CA SER A 16 -21.51 -9.54 55.63
C SER A 16 -21.30 -10.70 56.62
N ILE A 17 -20.06 -11.10 56.88
CA ILE A 17 -19.39 -11.17 58.21
C ILE A 17 -18.05 -11.92 58.10
N ALA A 18 -17.09 -11.49 58.92
CA ALA A 18 -15.66 -11.58 58.80
C ALA A 18 -14.97 -12.56 59.80
N CYS A 19 -13.62 -12.55 59.76
CA CYS A 19 -12.61 -13.08 60.69
C CYS A 19 -12.24 -14.58 60.52
N SER A 20 -10.98 -15.03 60.53
CA SER A 20 -9.77 -14.50 61.19
C SER A 20 -8.46 -14.90 60.47
N ALA A 21 -7.40 -14.17 60.81
CA ALA A 21 -6.04 -14.24 60.27
C ALA A 21 -5.22 -15.46 60.75
N THR A 22 -4.31 -15.93 59.89
CA THR A 22 -3.00 -16.47 60.30
C THR A 22 -1.90 -15.89 59.42
N SER A 23 -0.97 -15.25 60.10
CA SER A 23 0.27 -14.62 59.63
C SER A 23 1.27 -15.62 59.05
N GLY A 24 1.84 -15.27 57.90
CA GLY A 24 3.08 -15.84 57.37
C GLY A 24 3.78 -14.77 56.55
N ALA A 25 4.78 -14.12 57.14
CA ALA A 25 5.60 -13.12 56.49
C ALA A 25 6.56 -13.79 55.48
N SER A 26 6.64 -13.25 54.26
CA SER A 26 7.94 -12.95 53.66
C SER A 26 7.78 -11.96 52.50
N ALA A 27 8.58 -10.91 52.58
CA ALA A 27 8.57 -9.75 51.72
C ALA A 27 9.05 -10.06 50.30
N ASN A 28 8.44 -9.43 49.29
CA ASN A 28 9.24 -8.64 48.36
C ASN A 28 8.40 -7.50 47.77
N ALA A 29 8.71 -6.29 48.22
CA ALA A 29 8.28 -5.07 47.58
C ALA A 29 9.26 -4.76 46.45
N GLN A 30 8.77 -4.64 45.22
CA GLN A 30 9.40 -3.78 44.22
C GLN A 30 8.31 -3.18 43.34
N ALA A 31 7.91 -1.97 43.73
CA ALA A 31 7.36 -1.00 42.82
C ALA A 31 8.39 -0.71 41.72
N THR A 32 7.94 -0.63 40.47
CA THR A 32 8.40 0.34 39.44
C THR A 32 7.72 0.00 38.11
N THR A 33 6.75 0.83 37.71
CA THR A 33 6.58 1.11 36.28
C THR A 33 7.68 2.07 35.84
N PRO A 34 8.30 1.82 34.68
CA PRO A 34 8.09 2.78 33.59
C PRO A 34 7.68 2.10 32.28
N ARG A 35 6.70 2.70 31.60
CA ARG A 35 6.52 2.51 30.15
C ARG A 35 7.77 3.04 29.46
N THR A 36 8.37 2.23 28.61
CA THR A 36 9.23 2.70 27.53
C THR A 36 8.71 2.07 26.24
N PRO A 37 8.43 2.84 25.18
CA PRO A 37 8.01 2.29 23.90
C PRO A 37 9.19 1.53 23.32
N THR A 38 8.97 0.27 22.93
CA THR A 38 9.95 -0.46 22.10
C THR A 38 10.07 0.29 20.78
N ARG A 39 11.16 1.07 20.67
CA ARG A 39 11.71 1.60 19.43
C ARG A 39 11.90 0.42 18.47
N VAL A 40 11.21 0.43 17.34
CA VAL A 40 11.41 -0.56 16.27
C VAL A 40 12.69 -0.17 15.53
N GLU A 41 13.83 -0.48 16.15
CA GLU A 41 15.15 -0.26 15.59
C GLU A 41 15.43 -1.43 14.63
N GLY A 42 15.41 -1.13 13.32
CA GLY A 42 15.94 -1.97 12.24
C GLY A 42 15.74 -3.47 12.37
N GLN A 43 14.53 -3.98 12.11
CA GLN A 43 14.39 -5.42 11.84
C GLN A 43 15.24 -5.76 10.61
N VAL A 44 16.30 -6.55 10.82
CA VAL A 44 17.02 -7.22 9.73
C VAL A 44 15.97 -8.04 8.97
N LEU A 45 15.65 -7.66 7.74
CA LEU A 45 14.66 -8.37 6.95
C LEU A 45 15.22 -9.76 6.58
N ASP A 46 14.54 -10.82 7.03
CA ASP A 46 14.98 -12.20 6.79
C ASP A 46 14.94 -12.52 5.27
N PRO A 47 16.06 -12.99 4.68
CA PRO A 47 16.13 -13.41 3.27
C PRO A 47 15.11 -14.50 2.89
N LYS A 48 14.81 -15.45 3.78
CA LYS A 48 13.79 -16.49 3.51
C LYS A 48 12.40 -15.87 3.44
N LEU A 49 12.09 -14.97 4.38
CA LEU A 49 10.83 -14.22 4.36
C LEU A 49 10.73 -13.32 3.12
N ARG A 50 11.86 -12.79 2.63
CA ARG A 50 11.92 -12.02 1.37
C ARG A 50 11.49 -12.84 0.17
N GLY A 51 11.96 -14.09 0.07
CA GLY A 51 11.57 -15.00 -1.01
C GLY A 51 10.06 -15.26 -1.03
N ALA A 52 9.49 -15.57 0.14
CA ALA A 52 8.06 -15.80 0.29
C ALA A 52 7.23 -14.53 -0.02
N ALA A 53 7.65 -13.37 0.50
CA ALA A 53 6.97 -12.10 0.25
C ALA A 53 7.04 -11.67 -1.23
N THR A 54 8.18 -11.86 -1.89
CA THR A 54 8.33 -11.64 -3.35
C THR A 54 7.38 -12.53 -4.13
N LYS A 55 7.30 -13.82 -3.80
CA LYS A 55 6.38 -14.76 -4.46
C LYS A 55 4.92 -14.34 -4.28
N ALA A 56 4.53 -13.93 -3.08
CA ALA A 56 3.19 -13.46 -2.80
C ALA A 56 2.85 -12.17 -3.57
N PHE A 57 3.82 -11.24 -3.69
CA PHE A 57 3.69 -10.02 -4.47
C PHE A 57 3.44 -10.35 -5.94
N LEU A 58 4.30 -11.17 -6.56
CA LEU A 58 4.15 -11.55 -7.96
C LEU A 58 2.86 -12.34 -8.24
N ALA A 59 2.40 -13.16 -7.30
CA ALA A 59 1.10 -13.83 -7.41
C ALA A 59 -0.06 -12.80 -7.48
N ARG A 60 0.02 -11.74 -6.67
CA ARG A 60 -0.97 -10.66 -6.64
C ARG A 60 -0.94 -9.82 -7.92
N ILE A 61 0.24 -9.61 -8.49
CA ILE A 61 0.43 -9.01 -9.81
C ILE A 61 -0.20 -9.87 -10.92
N GLY A 62 0.02 -11.19 -10.89
CA GLY A 62 -0.60 -12.10 -11.86
C GLY A 62 -2.14 -12.14 -11.77
N GLN A 63 -2.70 -11.99 -10.56
CA GLN A 63 -4.14 -11.82 -10.36
C GLN A 63 -4.65 -10.53 -11.00
N TYR A 64 -3.92 -9.42 -10.85
CA TYR A 64 -4.28 -8.16 -11.52
C TYR A 64 -4.29 -8.31 -13.04
N VAL A 65 -3.23 -8.86 -13.64
CA VAL A 65 -3.15 -9.03 -15.09
C VAL A 65 -4.29 -9.93 -15.62
N SER A 66 -4.63 -10.99 -14.89
CA SER A 66 -5.77 -11.84 -15.25
C SER A 66 -7.09 -11.06 -15.20
N PHE A 67 -7.27 -10.23 -14.18
CA PHE A 67 -8.42 -9.32 -14.08
C PHE A 67 -8.44 -8.31 -15.24
N HIS A 68 -7.33 -7.59 -15.47
CA HIS A 68 -7.15 -6.63 -16.56
C HIS A 68 -7.56 -7.23 -17.91
N ASN A 69 -7.00 -8.40 -18.25
CA ASN A 69 -7.27 -9.08 -19.50
C ASN A 69 -8.75 -9.48 -19.66
N ASN A 70 -9.46 -9.73 -18.57
CA ASN A 70 -10.90 -10.00 -18.61
C ASN A 70 -11.71 -8.72 -18.81
N VAL A 71 -11.32 -7.61 -18.18
CA VAL A 71 -11.94 -6.30 -18.42
C VAL A 71 -11.69 -5.79 -19.83
N ALA A 72 -10.48 -5.98 -20.36
CA ALA A 72 -10.08 -5.56 -21.71
C ALA A 72 -10.93 -6.21 -22.81
N LYS A 73 -11.53 -7.38 -22.57
CA LYS A 73 -12.48 -8.05 -23.48
C LYS A 73 -13.85 -7.37 -23.53
N MET A 74 -14.18 -6.55 -22.53
CA MET A 74 -15.46 -5.83 -22.45
C MET A 74 -15.44 -4.49 -23.19
N VAL A 75 -14.27 -4.05 -23.66
CA VAL A 75 -14.09 -2.80 -24.39
C VAL A 75 -13.69 -3.07 -25.85
N PRO A 76 -14.07 -2.20 -26.82
CA PRO A 76 -13.84 -2.44 -28.25
C PRO A 76 -12.38 -2.74 -28.54
N ALA A 77 -12.08 -3.90 -29.14
CA ALA A 77 -10.73 -4.39 -29.38
C ALA A 77 -9.82 -3.35 -30.04
N PHE A 78 -8.51 -3.46 -29.77
CA PHE A 78 -7.50 -2.60 -30.38
C PHE A 78 -7.62 -2.66 -31.92
N SER A 79 -7.95 -1.53 -32.56
CA SER A 79 -7.85 -1.43 -34.01
C SER A 79 -6.37 -1.33 -34.37
N GLN A 80 -5.89 -2.12 -35.32
CA GLN A 80 -4.53 -1.99 -35.86
C GLN A 80 -4.29 -0.63 -36.57
N THR A 81 -5.34 0.16 -36.74
CA THR A 81 -5.29 1.52 -37.29
C THR A 81 -4.64 2.47 -36.28
N PRO A 82 -3.57 3.19 -36.66
CA PRO A 82 -2.78 4.04 -35.77
C PRO A 82 -3.46 5.37 -35.42
N ASP A 83 -4.78 5.44 -35.41
CA ASP A 83 -5.52 6.67 -35.08
C ASP A 83 -5.37 6.99 -33.58
N PRO A 84 -4.66 8.07 -33.21
CA PRO A 84 -4.46 8.44 -31.81
C PRO A 84 -5.78 8.72 -31.07
N ALA A 85 -6.81 9.18 -31.78
CA ALA A 85 -8.12 9.43 -31.18
C ALA A 85 -8.83 8.12 -30.80
N LEU A 86 -8.70 7.06 -31.61
CA LEU A 86 -9.23 5.73 -31.29
C LEU A 86 -8.47 5.10 -30.11
N LEU A 87 -7.15 5.27 -30.05
CA LEU A 87 -6.34 4.80 -28.93
C LEU A 87 -6.74 5.48 -27.62
N SER A 88 -6.88 6.81 -27.63
CA SER A 88 -7.30 7.58 -26.46
C SER A 88 -8.70 7.19 -25.98
N LYS A 89 -9.65 7.00 -26.91
CA LYS A 89 -11.01 6.53 -26.57
C LYS A 89 -11.01 5.13 -25.96
N ARG A 90 -10.22 4.19 -26.49
CA ARG A 90 -10.10 2.85 -25.93
C ARG A 90 -9.47 2.88 -24.53
N GLN A 91 -8.38 3.62 -24.36
CA GLN A 91 -7.73 3.80 -23.05
C GLN A 91 -8.74 4.33 -22.01
N ALA A 92 -9.51 5.36 -22.36
CA ALA A 92 -10.52 5.93 -21.47
C ALA A 92 -11.63 4.91 -21.11
N ALA A 93 -12.13 4.16 -22.10
CA ALA A 93 -13.14 3.13 -21.86
C ALA A 93 -12.62 2.00 -20.97
N LEU A 94 -11.36 1.58 -21.16
CA LEU A 94 -10.74 0.55 -20.33
C LEU A 94 -10.50 1.05 -18.91
N ALA A 95 -10.04 2.29 -18.75
CA ALA A 95 -9.87 2.94 -17.46
C ALA A 95 -11.20 2.97 -16.68
N GLU A 96 -12.27 3.43 -17.31
CA GLU A 96 -13.60 3.48 -16.70
C GLU A 96 -14.07 2.09 -16.28
N ALA A 97 -13.90 1.08 -17.14
CA ALA A 97 -14.30 -0.29 -16.86
C ALA A 97 -13.52 -0.90 -15.68
N ILE A 98 -12.20 -0.69 -15.61
CA ILE A 98 -11.36 -1.14 -14.49
C ILE A 98 -11.78 -0.46 -13.19
N ILE A 99 -11.93 0.87 -13.23
CA ILE A 99 -12.29 1.68 -12.05
C ILE A 99 -13.63 1.21 -11.48
N LYS A 100 -14.63 1.05 -12.35
CA LYS A 100 -15.98 0.61 -11.99
C LYS A 100 -16.01 -0.78 -11.37
N GLN A 101 -15.11 -1.68 -11.78
CA GLN A 101 -15.04 -3.05 -11.26
C GLN A 101 -14.23 -3.17 -9.98
N ARG A 102 -13.59 -2.09 -9.52
CA ARG A 102 -12.81 -2.06 -8.29
C ARG A 102 -13.27 -0.94 -7.33
N PRO A 103 -14.56 -0.88 -6.96
CA PRO A 103 -15.07 0.20 -6.10
C PRO A 103 -14.39 0.25 -4.72
N ASP A 104 -13.91 -0.91 -4.23
CA ASP A 104 -13.26 -1.06 -2.93
C ASP A 104 -11.72 -1.05 -2.99
N ALA A 105 -11.15 -0.60 -4.13
CA ALA A 105 -9.71 -0.56 -4.32
C ALA A 105 -9.02 0.31 -3.27
N LYS A 106 -7.92 -0.19 -2.72
CA LYS A 106 -7.18 0.49 -1.65
C LYS A 106 -5.69 0.22 -1.71
N GLU A 107 -4.94 1.05 -1.00
CA GLU A 107 -3.49 0.94 -0.88
C GLU A 107 -3.08 -0.42 -0.30
N GLY A 108 -2.14 -1.07 -0.99
CA GLY A 108 -1.62 -2.37 -0.61
C GLY A 108 -2.45 -3.57 -1.06
N ASP A 109 -3.43 -3.37 -1.95
CA ASP A 109 -4.09 -4.48 -2.63
C ASP A 109 -3.10 -5.28 -3.50
N PHE A 110 -2.18 -4.60 -4.21
CA PHE A 110 -1.16 -5.20 -5.09
C PHE A 110 0.26 -4.98 -4.55
N LEU A 111 0.60 -3.79 -4.06
CA LEU A 111 1.81 -3.47 -3.29
C LEU A 111 1.66 -3.97 -1.85
N ILE A 112 1.49 -5.28 -1.73
CA ILE A 112 1.04 -5.96 -0.51
C ILE A 112 1.89 -5.65 0.72
N LYS A 113 1.23 -5.52 1.88
CA LYS A 113 1.87 -5.18 3.17
C LYS A 113 3.09 -6.04 3.52
N GLN A 114 3.04 -7.33 3.19
CA GLN A 114 4.14 -8.27 3.44
C GLN A 114 5.40 -7.98 2.62
N TYR A 115 5.29 -7.33 1.46
CA TYR A 115 6.44 -6.98 0.61
C TYR A 115 6.91 -5.53 0.78
N GLN A 116 6.06 -4.65 1.31
CA GLN A 116 6.38 -3.23 1.52
C GLN A 116 7.69 -2.95 2.29
N PRO A 117 8.06 -3.67 3.37
CA PRO A 117 9.34 -3.44 4.03
C PRO A 117 10.54 -3.63 3.09
N TYR A 118 10.49 -4.64 2.23
CA TYR A 118 11.54 -4.91 1.25
C TYR A 118 11.60 -3.84 0.17
N LEU A 119 10.46 -3.34 -0.31
CA LEU A 119 10.41 -2.20 -1.24
C LEU A 119 11.07 -0.96 -0.64
N ARG A 120 10.76 -0.62 0.62
CA ARG A 120 11.40 0.52 1.32
C ARG A 120 12.91 0.32 1.43
N GLN A 121 13.34 -0.89 1.81
CA GLN A 121 14.77 -1.19 1.92
C GLN A 121 15.49 -1.03 0.58
N ILE A 122 14.95 -1.62 -0.50
CA ILE A 122 15.52 -1.53 -1.85
C ILE A 122 15.65 -0.06 -2.29
N ILE A 123 14.57 0.72 -2.13
CA ILE A 123 14.54 2.14 -2.53
C ILE A 123 15.53 2.97 -1.69
N SER A 124 15.56 2.74 -0.38
CA SER A 124 16.47 3.46 0.53
C SER A 124 17.93 3.13 0.25
N GLU A 125 18.27 1.86 0.02
CA GLU A 125 19.63 1.44 -0.31
C GLU A 125 20.09 1.99 -1.67
N ASP A 126 19.25 1.95 -2.70
CA ASP A 126 19.55 2.56 -3.99
C ASP A 126 19.77 4.07 -3.84
N PHE A 127 18.87 4.76 -3.14
CA PHE A 127 18.96 6.20 -2.94
C PHE A 127 20.24 6.59 -2.18
N THR A 128 20.57 5.88 -1.10
CA THR A 128 21.74 6.20 -0.25
C THR A 128 23.07 5.91 -0.94
N ARG A 129 23.14 4.90 -1.83
CA ARG A 129 24.34 4.59 -2.62
C ARG A 129 24.65 5.62 -3.71
N ARG A 130 23.68 6.46 -4.10
CA ARG A 130 23.88 7.48 -5.13
C ARG A 130 24.72 8.66 -4.61
N PRO A 131 25.58 9.26 -5.46
CA PRO A 131 26.23 10.53 -5.18
C PRO A 131 25.21 11.62 -4.80
N ALA A 132 25.62 12.58 -3.97
CA ALA A 132 24.73 13.65 -3.51
C ALA A 132 24.11 14.46 -4.66
N ALA A 133 24.86 14.69 -5.74
CA ALA A 133 24.39 15.37 -6.94
C ALA A 133 23.23 14.61 -7.61
N ASP A 134 23.36 13.29 -7.77
CA ASP A 134 22.35 12.43 -8.39
C ASP A 134 21.09 12.33 -7.53
N ARG A 135 21.23 12.27 -6.21
CA ARG A 135 20.09 12.32 -5.28
C ARG A 135 19.30 13.61 -5.45
N LYS A 136 20.01 14.74 -5.56
CA LYS A 136 19.39 16.06 -5.78
C LYS A 136 18.69 16.11 -7.15
N ALA A 137 19.34 15.63 -8.20
CA ALA A 137 18.76 15.60 -9.55
C ALA A 137 17.45 14.80 -9.57
N LEU A 138 17.43 13.60 -8.97
CA LEU A 138 16.21 12.81 -8.82
C LEU A 138 15.10 13.61 -8.14
N ILE A 139 15.35 14.21 -6.97
CA ILE A 139 14.32 14.95 -6.22
C ILE A 139 13.77 16.13 -7.02
N VAL A 140 14.62 16.82 -7.79
CA VAL A 140 14.22 18.00 -8.58
C VAL A 140 13.29 17.62 -9.73
N GLU A 141 13.50 16.46 -10.35
CA GLU A 141 12.69 15.98 -11.48
C GLU A 141 11.33 15.40 -11.07
N LEU A 142 11.12 15.13 -9.78
CA LEU A 142 9.87 14.54 -9.30
C LEU A 142 8.74 15.58 -9.28
N PRO A 143 7.58 15.27 -9.90
CA PRO A 143 6.42 16.12 -9.79
C PRO A 143 6.01 16.34 -8.33
N LYS A 144 5.79 17.59 -7.94
CA LYS A 144 5.37 18.00 -6.59
C LYS A 144 3.88 18.36 -6.60
N ASP A 145 3.23 18.22 -5.45
CA ASP A 145 1.86 18.67 -5.20
C ASP A 145 0.80 18.05 -6.14
N VAL A 146 1.04 16.81 -6.56
CA VAL A 146 0.13 16.05 -7.41
C VAL A 146 -0.81 15.22 -6.55
N ALA A 147 -2.12 15.45 -6.68
CA ALA A 147 -3.12 14.57 -6.09
C ALA A 147 -3.11 13.21 -6.79
N ILE A 148 -2.71 12.17 -6.06
CA ILE A 148 -2.78 10.77 -6.50
C ILE A 148 -3.49 9.89 -5.48
N GLY A 149 -4.12 8.83 -5.98
CA GLY A 149 -4.96 7.90 -5.26
C GLY A 149 -5.01 6.56 -5.99
N VAL A 150 -5.43 5.53 -5.28
CA VAL A 150 -5.65 4.21 -5.89
C VAL A 150 -6.92 4.27 -6.74
N ASN A 151 -6.91 3.53 -7.85
CA ASN A 151 -8.05 3.38 -8.76
C ASN A 151 -8.51 4.70 -9.40
N MET A 152 -7.54 5.54 -9.77
CA MET A 152 -7.77 6.77 -10.52
C MET A 152 -6.93 6.78 -11.81
N VAL A 153 -7.33 7.60 -12.77
CA VAL A 153 -6.52 7.85 -13.97
C VAL A 153 -5.25 8.58 -13.57
N TYR A 154 -4.11 8.09 -14.04
CA TYR A 154 -2.81 8.75 -13.85
C TYR A 154 -2.82 10.07 -14.65
N PRO A 155 -2.50 11.22 -14.02
CA PRO A 155 -2.66 12.51 -14.69
C PRO A 155 -1.74 12.66 -15.91
N THR A 156 -2.33 12.99 -17.07
CA THR A 156 -1.61 13.11 -18.36
C THR A 156 -0.74 14.35 -18.47
N THR A 157 -0.93 15.33 -17.59
CA THR A 157 -0.11 16.54 -17.48
C THR A 157 1.23 16.29 -16.80
N LEU A 158 1.40 15.13 -16.17
CA LEU A 158 2.67 14.74 -15.57
C LEU A 158 3.59 14.22 -16.66
N PRO A 159 4.85 14.70 -16.72
CA PRO A 159 5.85 14.06 -17.54
C PRO A 159 5.88 12.57 -17.21
N LEU A 160 5.94 11.72 -18.25
CA LEU A 160 6.31 10.33 -18.08
C LEU A 160 7.81 10.24 -17.76
N ALA A 161 8.22 10.80 -16.62
CA ALA A 161 9.60 10.77 -16.15
C ALA A 161 10.10 9.33 -16.14
N THR A 162 11.30 9.10 -16.67
CA THR A 162 11.87 7.76 -16.78
C THR A 162 12.11 7.20 -15.37
N PHE A 163 11.68 5.96 -15.13
CA PHE A 163 11.98 5.31 -13.86
C PHE A 163 13.49 5.05 -13.75
N PRO A 164 14.16 5.31 -12.61
CA PRO A 164 15.61 5.17 -12.52
C PRO A 164 16.06 3.74 -12.83
N GLY A 165 16.81 3.55 -13.93
CA GLY A 165 17.13 2.20 -14.44
C GLY A 165 17.90 1.31 -13.45
N ASN A 166 18.77 1.89 -12.61
CA ASN A 166 19.47 1.13 -11.57
C ASN A 166 18.51 0.62 -10.47
N LEU A 167 17.53 1.43 -10.08
CA LEU A 167 16.51 1.02 -9.12
C LEU A 167 15.61 -0.06 -9.73
N LEU A 168 15.22 0.09 -11.01
CA LEU A 168 14.38 -0.88 -11.71
C LEU A 168 14.96 -2.30 -11.67
N LYS A 169 16.29 -2.44 -11.82
CA LYS A 169 17.00 -3.73 -11.75
C LYS A 169 16.93 -4.41 -10.38
N LEU A 170 16.63 -3.66 -9.31
CA LEU A 170 16.56 -4.18 -7.94
C LEU A 170 15.14 -4.57 -7.53
N LEU A 171 14.13 -4.13 -8.29
CA LEU A 171 12.71 -4.43 -8.05
C LEU A 171 12.31 -5.75 -8.73
N PRO A 172 11.25 -6.43 -8.26
CA PRO A 172 10.67 -7.53 -9.01
C PRO A 172 10.20 -7.06 -10.39
N GLU A 173 10.52 -7.84 -11.41
CA GLU A 173 10.07 -7.61 -12.78
C GLU A 173 8.54 -7.65 -12.86
N LEU A 174 7.97 -6.69 -13.58
CA LEU A 174 6.54 -6.60 -13.82
C LEU A 174 6.20 -7.14 -15.21
N PRO A 175 5.00 -7.72 -15.40
CA PRO A 175 4.46 -7.99 -16.72
C PRO A 175 4.28 -6.69 -17.50
N PRO A 176 4.26 -6.72 -18.85
CA PRO A 176 4.22 -5.53 -19.70
C PRO A 176 2.98 -4.66 -19.50
N ASP A 177 1.90 -5.21 -18.94
CA ASP A 177 0.66 -4.48 -18.62
C ASP A 177 0.84 -3.48 -17.46
N LEU A 178 1.91 -3.62 -16.67
CA LEU A 178 2.16 -2.84 -15.48
C LEU A 178 3.55 -2.21 -15.47
N GLU A 179 3.64 -1.02 -14.89
CA GLU A 179 4.92 -0.35 -14.68
C GLU A 179 5.01 0.34 -13.32
N TYR A 180 6.24 0.47 -12.83
CA TYR A 180 6.55 1.31 -11.67
C TYR A 180 6.70 2.76 -12.11
N ARG A 181 6.16 3.66 -11.30
CA ARG A 181 6.27 5.12 -11.47
C ARG A 181 6.65 5.76 -10.13
N ILE A 182 7.23 6.96 -10.20
CA ILE A 182 7.48 7.79 -9.02
C ILE A 182 6.71 9.09 -9.19
N VAL A 183 5.89 9.43 -8.20
CA VAL A 183 5.16 10.70 -8.15
C VAL A 183 5.35 11.30 -6.77
N GLY A 184 5.95 12.49 -6.70
CA GLY A 184 6.40 13.07 -5.44
C GLY A 184 7.31 12.10 -4.70
N ARG A 185 6.87 11.62 -3.52
CA ARG A 185 7.61 10.64 -2.71
C ARG A 185 7.03 9.23 -2.77
N HIS A 186 6.13 8.98 -3.70
CA HIS A 186 5.29 7.78 -3.73
C HIS A 186 5.77 6.84 -4.83
N LEU A 187 5.82 5.55 -4.52
CA LEU A 187 5.90 4.51 -5.54
C LEU A 187 4.49 4.23 -6.03
N VAL A 188 4.30 4.29 -7.34
CA VAL A 188 3.02 4.08 -8.00
C VAL A 188 3.14 2.84 -8.88
N LEU A 189 2.13 1.99 -8.84
CA LEU A 189 1.95 0.91 -9.80
C LEU A 189 0.88 1.36 -10.79
N ARG A 190 1.25 1.49 -12.07
CA ARG A 190 0.36 1.99 -13.14
C ARG A 190 0.04 0.86 -14.12
N ASP A 191 -1.22 0.80 -14.52
CA ASP A 191 -1.67 0.08 -15.71
C ASP A 191 -1.30 0.86 -16.98
N VAL A 192 -0.51 0.22 -17.85
CA VAL A 192 0.03 0.87 -19.04
C VAL A 192 -1.05 1.14 -20.09
N GLU A 193 -1.95 0.18 -20.35
CA GLU A 193 -2.98 0.29 -21.39
C GLU A 193 -4.13 1.20 -20.96
N ALA A 194 -4.53 1.14 -19.70
CA ALA A 194 -5.64 1.90 -19.15
C ALA A 194 -5.23 3.27 -18.59
N ASN A 195 -3.92 3.51 -18.37
CA ASN A 195 -3.42 4.69 -17.68
C ASN A 195 -4.06 4.88 -16.28
N VAL A 196 -4.22 3.79 -15.52
CA VAL A 196 -4.83 3.79 -14.18
C VAL A 196 -3.77 3.51 -13.11
N ILE A 197 -3.83 4.23 -12.00
CA ILE A 197 -3.06 3.93 -10.80
C ILE A 197 -3.73 2.74 -10.11
N VAL A 198 -3.12 1.55 -10.21
CA VAL A 198 -3.75 0.32 -9.70
C VAL A 198 -3.50 0.12 -8.22
N ASP A 199 -2.38 0.64 -7.73
CA ASP A 199 -1.98 0.72 -6.33
C ASP A 199 -0.88 1.77 -6.14
N LEU A 200 -0.64 2.20 -4.91
CA LEU A 200 0.43 3.11 -4.57
C LEU A 200 0.95 2.85 -3.15
N MET A 201 2.20 3.24 -2.92
CA MET A 201 2.86 3.17 -1.62
C MET A 201 3.43 4.54 -1.29
N ARG A 202 2.89 5.15 -0.22
CA ARG A 202 3.23 6.53 0.16
C ARG A 202 4.58 6.63 0.87
N ASP A 203 5.18 7.81 0.69
CA ASP A 203 6.40 8.28 1.36
C ASP A 203 7.55 7.27 1.43
N VAL A 204 7.81 6.59 0.32
CA VAL A 204 8.88 5.57 0.24
C VAL A 204 10.20 6.13 -0.25
N PHE A 205 10.17 7.24 -0.99
CA PHE A 205 11.39 7.91 -1.43
C PHE A 205 11.89 8.86 -0.33
N PRO A 206 13.17 8.75 0.09
CA PRO A 206 13.77 9.68 1.03
C PRO A 206 13.79 11.11 0.47
N VAL A 207 13.78 12.10 1.37
CA VAL A 207 14.03 13.52 1.10
C VAL A 207 15.29 13.98 1.82
#